data_AF-A0A498FYS6-F1
#
_entry.id   AF-A0A498FYS6-F1
#
_cell.length_a   1.000
_cell.length_b   1.000
_cell.length_c   1.000
_cell.angle_alpha   90.00
_cell.angle_beta   90.00
_cell.angle_gamma   90.00
#
_symmetry.space_group_name_H-M   'P 1'
#
loop_
_entity.id
_entity.type
_entity.pdbx_description
1 polymer ?
#
loop_
_entity_poly.entity_id
_entity_poly.type
_entity_poly.pdbx_seq_one_letter_code
_entity_poly.pdbx_strand_id
1 'polypeptide(L)'
;STVSGGNSNSGSDDGPVAVASFFSFYDFARKITKDTPVTVKNLIPTGLHGHGWEPDASVTRDIIEADAFIHVGEDFQPWADRAIQTLKDDDIDTQLINVREGVELVELAASLDRDEEGVGQGRGKDPHFWLDPQRAKTSVDNITEGLVELAPDHEDTFREN
;
A
#
# COMPACT_ATOMS: atom_id res chain seq x y z
N SER A 1 19.05 -35.54 -5.25
CA SER A 1 18.12 -34.86 -6.16
C SER A 1 16.78 -34.73 -5.47
N THR A 2 16.46 -33.53 -4.98
CA THR A 2 15.17 -33.21 -4.38
C THR A 2 14.71 -31.93 -5.04
N VAL A 3 13.82 -32.08 -6.03
CA VAL A 3 13.11 -30.96 -6.65
C VAL A 3 11.95 -30.65 -5.71
N SER A 4 12.04 -29.52 -5.01
CA SER A 4 10.93 -28.95 -4.24
C SER A 4 10.09 -28.16 -5.22
N GLY A 5 8.91 -28.69 -5.55
CA GLY A 5 7.94 -28.02 -6.42
C GLY A 5 7.37 -26.80 -5.72
N GLY A 6 7.68 -25.62 -6.25
CA GLY A 6 6.91 -24.41 -5.99
C GLY A 6 5.55 -24.56 -6.65
N ASN A 7 4.50 -24.44 -5.84
CA ASN A 7 3.11 -24.52 -6.27
C ASN A 7 2.78 -23.24 -7.06
N SER A 8 2.95 -23.29 -8.38
CA SER A 8 2.51 -22.24 -9.29
C SER A 8 1.00 -22.11 -9.21
N ASN A 9 0.53 -21.05 -8.54
CA ASN A 9 -0.86 -20.63 -8.61
C ASN A 9 -1.10 -20.09 -10.03
N SER A 10 -1.58 -20.97 -10.91
CA SER A 10 -2.01 -20.63 -12.26
C SER A 10 -3.33 -19.84 -12.16
N GLY A 11 -3.23 -18.52 -12.01
CA GLY A 11 -4.38 -17.60 -11.96
C GLY A 11 -4.35 -16.60 -13.11
N SER A 12 -5.36 -16.69 -14.00
CA SER A 12 -5.69 -15.80 -15.13
C SER A 12 -4.61 -15.51 -16.19
N ASP A 13 -5.01 -15.36 -17.45
CA ASP A 13 -4.13 -14.83 -18.52
C ASP A 13 -3.69 -13.36 -18.24
N ASP A 14 -4.28 -12.72 -17.22
CA ASP A 14 -3.93 -11.42 -16.68
C ASP A 14 -3.13 -11.62 -15.36
N GLY A 15 -2.00 -10.92 -15.21
CA GLY A 15 -1.08 -11.07 -14.08
C GLY A 15 -1.59 -10.54 -12.73
N PRO A 16 -0.74 -10.55 -11.67
CA PRO A 16 -1.14 -10.21 -10.30
C PRO A 16 -1.76 -8.82 -10.17
N VAL A 17 -2.71 -8.67 -9.25
CA VAL A 17 -3.41 -7.42 -8.96
C VAL A 17 -3.08 -6.93 -7.56
N ALA A 18 -2.47 -5.75 -7.50
CA ALA A 18 -2.29 -4.99 -6.27
C ALA A 18 -3.31 -3.84 -6.20
N VAL A 19 -3.84 -3.58 -5.01
CA VAL A 19 -4.71 -2.43 -4.73
C VAL A 19 -4.06 -1.50 -3.73
N ALA A 20 -4.23 -0.19 -3.90
CA ALA A 20 -3.57 0.82 -3.08
C ALA A 20 -4.58 1.71 -2.34
N SER A 21 -4.32 1.94 -1.04
CA SER A 21 -5.18 2.75 -0.18
C SER A 21 -5.02 4.25 -0.39
N PHE A 22 -3.99 4.71 -1.11
CA PHE A 22 -3.70 6.14 -1.25
C PHE A 22 -3.02 6.45 -2.58
N PHE A 23 -3.38 7.57 -3.19
CA PHE A 23 -3.00 7.91 -4.56
C PHE A 23 -1.47 8.00 -4.76
N SER A 24 -0.72 8.58 -3.82
CA SER A 24 0.74 8.69 -3.95
C SER A 24 1.41 7.32 -4.09
N PHE A 25 0.99 6.34 -3.30
CA PHE A 25 1.57 5.01 -3.33
C PHE A 25 1.03 4.15 -4.48
N TYR A 26 -0.20 4.39 -4.92
CA TYR A 26 -0.66 3.93 -6.23
C TYR A 26 0.24 4.43 -7.37
N ASP A 27 0.59 5.73 -7.36
CA ASP A 27 1.40 6.34 -8.40
C ASP A 27 2.85 5.82 -8.39
N PHE A 28 3.41 5.53 -7.22
CA PHE A 28 4.72 4.89 -7.10
C PHE A 28 4.66 3.44 -7.60
N ALA A 29 3.73 2.65 -7.09
CA ALA A 29 3.60 1.24 -7.45
C ALA A 29 3.37 1.03 -8.96
N ARG A 30 2.48 1.80 -9.60
CA ARG A 30 2.24 1.67 -11.05
C ARG A 30 3.45 2.04 -11.92
N LYS A 31 4.39 2.84 -11.38
CA LYS A 31 5.65 3.17 -12.07
C LYS A 31 6.64 2.03 -11.93
N ILE A 32 6.74 1.45 -10.73
CA ILE A 32 7.59 0.28 -10.44
C ILE A 32 7.15 -0.90 -11.29
N THR A 33 5.84 -1.17 -11.40
CA THR A 33 5.30 -2.30 -12.17
C THR A 33 5.20 -2.05 -13.68
N LYS A 34 5.66 -0.90 -14.18
CA LYS A 34 5.59 -0.58 -15.60
C LYS A 34 6.32 -1.65 -16.42
N ASP A 35 5.72 -2.03 -17.56
CA ASP A 35 6.24 -3.06 -18.47
C ASP A 35 6.27 -4.49 -17.87
N THR A 36 5.43 -4.74 -16.85
CA THR A 36 5.17 -6.06 -16.25
C THR A 36 3.67 -6.40 -16.31
N PRO A 37 3.26 -7.65 -16.12
CA PRO A 37 1.85 -8.02 -16.08
C PRO A 37 1.15 -7.65 -14.75
N VAL A 38 1.87 -7.07 -13.78
CA VAL A 38 1.29 -6.66 -12.49
C VAL A 38 0.44 -5.39 -12.65
N THR A 39 -0.84 -5.50 -12.31
CA THR A 39 -1.79 -4.39 -12.35
C THR A 39 -1.92 -3.74 -10.97
N VAL A 40 -1.78 -2.42 -10.90
CA VAL A 40 -2.03 -1.65 -9.68
C VAL A 40 -3.32 -0.84 -9.84
N LYS A 41 -4.25 -0.95 -8.87
CA LYS A 41 -5.50 -0.17 -8.83
C LYS A 41 -5.50 0.76 -7.62
N ASN A 42 -6.05 1.96 -7.80
CA ASN A 42 -6.29 2.90 -6.70
C ASN A 42 -7.70 2.66 -6.13
N LEU A 43 -7.82 2.41 -4.82
CA LEU A 43 -9.11 2.17 -4.17
C LEU A 43 -9.89 3.45 -3.91
N ILE A 44 -9.21 4.60 -3.80
CA ILE A 44 -9.87 5.87 -3.50
C ILE A 44 -10.19 6.60 -4.80
N PRO A 45 -11.46 6.93 -5.09
CA PRO A 45 -11.82 7.75 -6.23
C PRO A 45 -11.09 9.11 -6.22
N THR A 46 -10.78 9.62 -7.39
CA THR A 46 -10.13 10.92 -7.54
C THR A 46 -10.97 12.01 -6.88
N GLY A 47 -10.34 12.76 -5.96
CA GLY A 47 -10.99 13.88 -5.25
C GLY A 47 -11.64 13.54 -3.90
N LEU A 48 -11.56 12.29 -3.42
CA LEU A 48 -12.16 11.86 -2.14
C LEU A 48 -11.14 11.60 -1.00
N HIS A 49 -9.94 12.20 -1.06
CA HIS A 49 -8.83 11.93 -0.13
C HIS A 49 -8.94 12.58 1.27
N GLY A 50 -10.14 12.99 1.70
CA GLY A 50 -10.32 13.58 3.04
C GLY A 50 -10.08 12.57 4.16
N HIS A 51 -9.59 13.03 5.32
CA HIS A 51 -9.33 12.20 6.51
C HIS A 51 -10.57 11.50 7.10
N GLY A 52 -11.78 11.81 6.60
CA GLY A 52 -13.05 11.20 7.01
C GLY A 52 -13.73 10.37 5.93
N TRP A 53 -13.06 10.03 4.83
CA TRP A 53 -13.64 9.15 3.82
C TRP A 53 -13.75 7.72 4.37
N GLU A 54 -14.95 7.15 4.23
CA GLU A 54 -15.25 5.78 4.63
C GLU A 54 -15.64 4.98 3.39
N PRO A 55 -14.93 3.89 3.07
CA PRO A 55 -15.27 3.05 1.93
C PRO A 55 -16.61 2.34 2.13
N ASP A 56 -17.29 2.06 1.03
CA ASP A 56 -18.37 1.07 1.02
C ASP A 56 -17.81 -0.37 0.95
N ALA A 57 -18.69 -1.36 1.09
CA ALA A 57 -18.32 -2.77 1.12
C ALA A 57 -17.58 -3.28 -0.14
N SER A 58 -17.74 -2.59 -1.28
CA SER A 58 -17.01 -2.95 -2.51
C SER A 58 -15.50 -2.80 -2.36
N VAL A 59 -15.02 -1.80 -1.62
CA VAL A 59 -13.58 -1.59 -1.43
C VAL A 59 -12.98 -2.70 -0.57
N THR A 60 -13.67 -3.11 0.50
CA THR A 60 -13.22 -4.27 1.30
C THR A 60 -13.19 -5.54 0.45
N ARG A 61 -14.19 -5.72 -0.42
CA ARG A 61 -14.20 -6.84 -1.36
C ARG A 61 -13.04 -6.77 -2.35
N ASP A 62 -12.75 -5.60 -2.92
CA ASP A 62 -11.63 -5.39 -3.84
C ASP A 62 -10.29 -5.70 -3.17
N ILE A 63 -10.15 -5.44 -1.87
CA ILE A 63 -8.98 -5.83 -1.08
C ILE A 63 -8.90 -7.36 -0.93
N ILE A 64 -10.00 -8.02 -0.57
CA ILE A 64 -10.06 -9.48 -0.40
C ILE A 64 -9.78 -10.23 -1.71
N GLU A 65 -10.22 -9.69 -2.84
CA GLU A 65 -10.03 -10.29 -4.16
C GLU A 65 -8.65 -9.98 -4.78
N ALA A 66 -7.87 -9.07 -4.19
CA ALA A 66 -6.55 -8.69 -4.66
C ALA A 66 -5.46 -9.62 -4.12
N ASP A 67 -4.38 -9.77 -4.88
CA ASP A 67 -3.20 -10.52 -4.47
C ASP A 67 -2.36 -9.71 -3.45
N ALA A 68 -2.39 -8.37 -3.54
CA ALA A 68 -1.70 -7.50 -2.59
C ALA A 68 -2.48 -6.21 -2.25
N PHE A 69 -2.34 -5.75 -1.01
CA PHE A 69 -2.85 -4.49 -0.51
C PHE A 69 -1.70 -3.58 -0.06
N ILE A 70 -1.52 -2.48 -0.80
CA ILE A 70 -0.55 -1.42 -0.52
C ILE A 70 -1.20 -0.38 0.40
N HIS A 71 -0.72 -0.27 1.63
CA HIS A 71 -1.33 0.58 2.66
C HIS A 71 -0.29 1.47 3.37
N VAL A 72 -0.76 2.57 3.97
CA VAL A 72 0.09 3.60 4.62
C VAL A 72 0.55 3.20 6.04
N GLY A 73 0.10 2.05 6.53
CA GLY A 73 0.32 1.59 7.89
C GLY A 73 -0.72 2.10 8.89
N GLU A 74 -0.63 1.56 10.10
CA GLU A 74 -1.60 1.77 11.18
C GLU A 74 -1.84 3.25 11.52
N ASP A 75 -3.04 3.57 11.98
CA ASP A 75 -3.47 4.89 12.43
C ASP A 75 -3.52 5.98 11.35
N PHE A 76 -3.22 5.66 10.09
CA PHE A 76 -3.33 6.62 8.98
C PHE A 76 -4.74 6.63 8.36
N GLN A 77 -5.27 5.44 8.11
CA GLN A 77 -6.59 5.23 7.51
C GLN A 77 -7.34 4.19 8.35
N PRO A 78 -8.19 4.60 9.32
CA PRO A 78 -8.88 3.67 10.20
C PRO A 78 -9.72 2.61 9.46
N TRP A 79 -10.18 2.91 8.25
CA TRP A 79 -10.89 1.95 7.41
C TRP A 79 -9.97 0.87 6.84
N ALA A 80 -8.72 1.21 6.52
CA ALA A 80 -7.72 0.26 6.02
C ALA A 80 -7.30 -0.69 7.15
N ASP A 81 -7.15 -0.16 8.37
CA ASP A 81 -6.85 -0.97 9.56
C ASP A 81 -7.95 -2.01 9.83
N ARG A 82 -9.22 -1.61 9.68
CA ARG A 82 -10.36 -2.54 9.78
C ARG A 82 -10.35 -3.59 8.67
N ALA A 83 -10.06 -3.19 7.43
CA ALA A 83 -9.97 -4.14 6.32
C ALA A 83 -8.84 -5.17 6.54
N ILE A 84 -7.67 -4.72 7.00
CA ILE A 84 -6.54 -5.59 7.38
C ILE A 84 -6.94 -6.55 8.50
N GLN A 85 -7.69 -6.08 9.50
CA GLN A 85 -8.19 -6.95 10.56
C GLN A 85 -9.12 -8.03 10.01
N THR A 86 -10.03 -7.69 9.09
CA THR A 86 -10.88 -8.68 8.41
C THR A 86 -10.06 -9.72 7.66
N LEU A 87 -9.04 -9.33 6.90
CA LEU A 87 -8.16 -10.27 6.21
C LEU A 87 -7.51 -11.27 7.19
N LYS A 88 -7.05 -10.78 8.35
CA LYS A 88 -6.44 -11.61 9.40
C LYS A 88 -7.43 -12.53 10.09
N ASP A 89 -8.62 -12.02 10.41
CA ASP A 89 -9.66 -12.78 11.11
C ASP A 89 -10.22 -13.92 10.24
N ASP A 90 -10.31 -13.69 8.92
CA ASP A 90 -10.86 -14.63 7.94
C ASP A 90 -9.79 -15.49 7.22
N ASP A 91 -8.51 -15.38 7.60
CA ASP A 91 -7.37 -16.11 7.00
C ASP A 91 -7.27 -15.93 5.46
N ILE A 92 -7.45 -14.70 4.99
CA ILE A 92 -7.39 -14.34 3.57
C ILE A 92 -5.94 -14.07 3.16
N ASP A 93 -5.49 -14.73 2.09
CA ASP A 93 -4.14 -14.67 1.55
C ASP A 93 -3.89 -13.45 0.64
N THR A 94 -4.19 -12.25 1.15
CA THR A 94 -3.82 -10.98 0.50
C THR A 94 -2.54 -10.47 1.13
N GLN A 95 -1.47 -10.31 0.34
CA GLN A 95 -0.19 -9.79 0.83
C GLN A 95 -0.33 -8.33 1.29
N LEU A 96 0.21 -7.99 2.46
CA LEU A 96 0.19 -6.63 2.99
C LEU A 96 1.52 -5.93 2.71
N ILE A 97 1.47 -4.81 1.99
CA ILE A 97 2.65 -3.99 1.67
C ILE A 97 2.53 -2.66 2.43
N ASN A 98 3.27 -2.54 3.53
CA ASN A 98 3.27 -1.34 4.37
C ASN A 98 4.32 -0.34 3.89
N VAL A 99 3.87 0.71 3.19
CA VAL A 99 4.77 1.71 2.59
C VAL A 99 5.49 2.58 3.63
N ARG A 100 5.02 2.59 4.88
CA ARG A 100 5.57 3.38 5.99
C ARG A 100 6.50 2.57 6.89
N GLU A 101 6.71 1.29 6.58
CA GLU A 101 7.66 0.47 7.34
C GLU A 101 9.06 1.10 7.33
N GLY A 102 9.71 1.17 8.49
CA GLY A 102 11.02 1.79 8.63
C GLY A 102 11.08 3.33 8.43
N VAL A 103 9.97 4.01 8.15
CA VAL A 103 9.95 5.47 8.00
C VAL A 103 9.98 6.14 9.38
N GLU A 104 11.05 6.90 9.64
CA GLU A 104 11.13 7.74 10.84
C GLU A 104 10.21 8.96 10.73
N LEU A 105 9.03 8.84 11.35
CA LEU A 105 8.07 9.93 11.48
C LEU A 105 8.54 10.94 12.54
N VAL A 106 8.70 12.20 12.14
CA VAL A 106 8.99 13.30 13.06
C VAL A 106 7.73 13.71 13.81
N GLU A 107 7.86 13.98 15.12
CA GLU A 107 6.78 14.57 15.91
C GLU A 107 6.45 15.95 15.33
N LEU A 108 5.16 16.24 15.16
CA LEU A 108 4.61 17.50 14.68
C LEU A 108 4.82 18.60 15.74
N ALA A 109 6.06 19.04 15.88
CA ALA A 109 6.45 20.14 16.74
C ALA A 109 6.81 21.38 15.89
N ALA A 110 5.86 22.32 15.85
CA ALA A 110 6.09 23.76 15.71
C ALA A 110 6.47 24.35 14.33
N SER A 111 5.80 24.01 13.23
CA SER A 111 5.99 24.75 11.97
C SER A 111 4.78 25.05 11.11
N LEU A 112 3.54 24.78 11.52
CA LEU A 112 2.35 25.12 10.72
C LEU A 112 1.23 25.72 11.58
N ASP A 113 0.57 26.73 11.03
CA ASP A 113 -0.57 27.43 11.62
C ASP A 113 -1.66 26.43 12.07
N ARG A 114 -2.26 26.70 13.23
CA ARG A 114 -3.27 25.87 13.90
C ARG A 114 -4.66 25.95 13.26
N ASP A 115 -4.73 25.96 11.93
CA ASP A 115 -5.99 26.08 11.17
C ASP A 115 -6.26 24.88 10.25
N GLU A 116 -5.60 23.73 10.46
CA GLU A 116 -5.98 22.48 9.80
C GLU A 116 -6.69 21.56 10.80
N GLU A 117 -8.01 21.71 10.87
CA GLU A 117 -8.93 20.90 11.67
C GLU A 117 -8.94 19.45 11.19
N GLY A 118 -8.61 18.48 12.06
CA GLY A 118 -8.91 17.07 11.78
C GLY A 118 -8.03 16.00 12.41
N VAL A 119 -6.98 16.34 13.17
CA VAL A 119 -6.13 15.32 13.78
C VAL A 119 -6.86 14.59 14.91
N GLY A 120 -7.05 13.28 14.72
CA GLY A 120 -7.40 12.35 15.78
C GLY A 120 -6.45 12.53 16.97
N GLN A 121 -7.02 12.48 18.17
CA GLN A 121 -6.31 12.70 19.43
C GLN A 121 -5.27 11.60 19.68
N GLY A 122 -4.04 11.79 19.20
CA GLY A 122 -2.93 10.87 19.46
C GLY A 122 -1.63 11.33 18.82
N ARG A 123 -0.76 11.98 19.62
CA ARG A 123 0.67 12.28 19.33
C ARG A 123 0.97 12.54 17.86
N GLY A 124 0.61 13.74 17.40
CA GLY A 124 0.72 14.20 16.02
C GLY A 124 2.12 13.94 15.47
N LYS A 125 2.22 12.98 14.56
CA LYS A 125 3.34 12.77 13.65
C LYS A 125 2.92 13.31 12.30
N ASP A 126 3.86 13.89 11.55
CA ASP A 126 3.54 14.47 10.24
C ASP A 126 2.93 13.40 9.31
N PRO A 127 1.65 13.55 8.91
CA PRO A 127 1.01 12.56 8.06
C PRO A 127 1.55 12.63 6.62
N HIS A 128 2.20 13.72 6.19
CA HIS A 128 2.62 13.97 4.82
C HIS A 128 4.07 13.54 4.53
N PHE A 129 4.54 12.48 5.18
CA PHE A 129 5.93 12.06 5.14
C PHE A 129 6.47 11.79 3.71
N TRP A 130 5.60 11.42 2.76
CA TRP A 130 5.95 11.21 1.35
C TRP A 130 6.35 12.49 0.59
N LEU A 131 6.16 13.67 1.19
CA LEU A 131 6.67 14.94 0.63
C LEU A 131 8.16 15.16 0.93
N ASP A 132 8.72 14.42 1.89
CA ASP A 132 10.16 14.37 2.11
C ASP A 132 10.77 13.33 1.14
N PRO A 133 11.69 13.74 0.22
CA PRO A 133 12.26 12.82 -0.76
C PRO A 133 13.01 11.62 -0.16
N GLN A 134 13.61 11.76 1.02
CA GLN A 134 14.31 10.65 1.68
C GLN A 134 13.31 9.62 2.21
N ARG A 135 12.21 10.08 2.79
CA ARG A 135 11.15 9.18 3.28
C ARG A 135 10.34 8.56 2.15
N ALA A 136 10.07 9.34 1.09
CA ALA A 136 9.44 8.85 -0.12
C ALA A 136 10.26 7.72 -0.75
N LYS A 137 11.61 7.83 -0.73
CA LYS A 137 12.49 6.76 -1.18
C LYS A 137 12.29 5.48 -0.35
N THR A 138 12.24 5.58 0.98
CA THR A 138 11.94 4.40 1.82
C THR A 138 10.61 3.76 1.45
N SER A 139 9.57 4.55 1.16
CA SER A 139 8.31 3.99 0.67
C SER A 139 8.42 3.32 -0.68
N VAL A 140 9.20 3.86 -1.61
CA VAL A 140 9.49 3.21 -2.90
C VAL A 140 10.19 1.88 -2.66
N ASP A 141 11.22 1.84 -1.81
CA ASP A 141 11.95 0.62 -1.47
C ASP A 141 11.00 -0.45 -0.88
N ASN A 142 10.14 -0.07 0.08
CA ASN A 142 9.14 -0.97 0.66
C ASN A 142 8.13 -1.52 -0.37
N ILE A 143 7.66 -0.66 -1.28
CA ILE A 143 6.76 -1.08 -2.35
C ILE A 143 7.47 -2.04 -3.30
N THR A 144 8.72 -1.75 -3.67
CA THR A 144 9.53 -2.60 -4.54
C THR A 144 9.75 -3.98 -3.92
N GLU A 145 10.16 -4.07 -2.66
CA GLU A 145 10.35 -5.38 -2.01
C GLU A 145 9.02 -6.17 -1.93
N GLY A 146 7.92 -5.51 -1.57
CA GLY A 146 6.60 -6.17 -1.55
C GLY A 146 6.17 -6.68 -2.93
N LEU A 147 6.46 -5.93 -4.00
CA LEU A 147 6.17 -6.35 -5.38
C LEU A 147 7.09 -7.48 -5.86
N VAL A 148 8.36 -7.51 -5.41
CA VAL A 148 9.28 -8.62 -5.69
C VAL A 148 8.79 -9.91 -5.04
N GLU A 149 8.28 -9.84 -3.81
CA GLU A 149 7.65 -11.00 -3.16
C GLU A 149 6.39 -11.46 -3.90
N LEU A 150 5.57 -10.52 -4.38
CA LEU A 150 4.35 -10.82 -5.13
C LEU A 150 4.63 -11.48 -6.49
N ALA A 151 5.64 -10.98 -7.21
CA ALA A 151 5.93 -11.35 -8.60
C ALA A 151 7.45 -11.46 -8.83
N PRO A 152 8.11 -12.50 -8.28
CA PRO A 152 9.57 -12.61 -8.27
C PRO A 152 10.21 -12.71 -9.65
N ASP A 153 9.48 -13.20 -10.66
CA ASP A 153 9.95 -13.29 -12.05
C ASP A 153 10.20 -11.91 -12.70
N HIS A 154 9.74 -10.82 -12.06
CA HIS A 154 9.86 -9.44 -12.54
C HIS A 154 10.76 -8.55 -11.67
N GLU A 155 11.53 -9.13 -10.75
CA GLU A 155 12.40 -8.40 -9.82
C GLU A 155 13.32 -7.39 -10.51
N ASP A 156 14.03 -7.81 -11.57
CA ASP A 156 14.97 -6.95 -12.29
C ASP A 156 14.27 -5.69 -12.84
N THR A 157 13.06 -5.84 -13.41
CA THR A 157 12.26 -4.72 -13.92
C THR A 157 11.82 -3.78 -12.80
N PHE A 158 11.38 -4.33 -11.66
CA PHE A 158 10.94 -3.51 -10.52
C PHE A 158 12.09 -2.70 -9.91
N ARG A 159 13.31 -3.25 -9.89
CA ARG A 159 14.49 -2.56 -9.35
C ARG A 159 15.11 -1.56 -10.33
N GLU A 160 14.91 -1.73 -11.63
CA GLU A 160 15.37 -0.80 -12.65
C GLU A 160 14.50 0.47 -12.74
N ASN A 161 13.19 0.32 -12.56
CA ASN A 161 12.20 1.41 -12.63
C ASN A 161 12.26 2.36 -11.42
#